data_AF-A0A183B0U0-F1
#
_entry.id   AF-A0A183B0U0-F1
#
_cell.length_a   1.000
_cell.length_b   1.000
_cell.length_c   1.000
_cell.angle_alpha   90.00
_cell.angle_beta   90.00
_cell.angle_gamma   90.00
#
_symmetry.space_group_name_H-M   'P 1'
#
loop_
_entity.id
_entity.type
_entity.pdbx_description
1 polymer ?
#
loop_
_entity_poly.entity_id
_entity_poly.type
_entity_poly.pdbx_seq_one_letter_code
_entity_poly.pdbx_strand_id
1 'polypeptide(L)'
;MSEQHHQPHLVILYGSQTGTAQKLAERLATQARHLFPSAGGDSSFTSHASDPPDETRKPSVTIRLQSMDSYLPLSQLAKETGIVLFVCSTTGYGAPPDTMRQFWQRIMHRGLPPGRALPSTLRFAVLGLGDSSYPKFNVVAKKLRQRLVQLGASPLSITVPDLSGPSKQSATAEGLGLADEQAELGLYDLLSRWVPRFWTMLSKLWHVDIDLPPGVSLTWSYLAGPEFLRSTWPRFNVQLSVENREEQVVNAAQVGDNTDQNLIRQQAWSDWSHDHAVAYSASNHVINWFRIVTNKRVTAEDHFQDTRLVKIVPQVSKSCPPAKQGYISSPSRIFEMQSPHKNTKYIHRFFTLINHEIH
;
A
#
# COMPACT_ATOMS: atom_id res chain seq x y z
N MET A 1 0.24 16.91 -38.67
CA MET A 1 -0.38 15.96 -37.72
C MET A 1 -0.09 16.51 -36.34
N SER A 2 -1.10 17.04 -35.64
CA SER A 2 -0.93 17.62 -34.31
C SER A 2 -0.60 16.51 -33.31
N GLU A 3 0.57 16.57 -32.69
CA GLU A 3 0.87 15.77 -31.50
C GLU A 3 -0.14 16.17 -30.42
N GLN A 4 -1.09 15.29 -30.12
CA GLN A 4 -1.90 15.45 -28.93
C GLN A 4 -0.97 15.23 -27.73
N HIS A 5 -0.45 16.31 -27.17
CA HIS A 5 0.27 16.30 -25.91
C HIS A 5 -0.67 15.83 -24.80
N HIS A 6 -0.70 14.52 -24.58
CA HIS A 6 -1.44 13.95 -23.47
C HIS A 6 -0.71 14.30 -22.17
N GLN A 7 -1.45 14.83 -21.20
CA GLN A 7 -0.90 15.19 -19.91
C GLN A 7 -0.21 13.96 -19.27
N PRO A 8 1.03 14.11 -18.79
CA PRO A 8 1.75 13.01 -18.15
C PRO A 8 0.94 12.52 -16.95
N HIS A 9 0.80 11.20 -16.83
CA HIS A 9 0.14 10.60 -15.68
C HIS A 9 0.72 9.23 -15.33
N LEU A 10 0.59 8.91 -14.06
CA LEU A 10 1.03 7.67 -13.44
C LEU A 10 -0.16 6.99 -12.75
N VAL A 11 -0.41 5.75 -13.12
CA VAL A 11 -1.36 4.89 -12.42
C VAL A 11 -0.58 3.83 -11.66
N ILE A 12 -0.68 3.85 -10.33
CA ILE A 12 -0.10 2.83 -9.46
C ILE A 12 -1.20 1.88 -9.02
N LEU A 13 -1.08 0.62 -9.43
CA LEU A 13 -2.03 -0.45 -9.12
C LEU A 13 -1.37 -1.47 -8.20
N TYR A 14 -1.98 -1.75 -7.06
CA TYR A 14 -1.40 -2.70 -6.10
C TYR A 14 -2.23 -3.97 -5.90
N GLY A 15 -1.53 -5.07 -5.63
CA GLY A 15 -2.08 -6.33 -5.14
C GLY A 15 -1.34 -6.76 -3.87
N SER A 16 -2.04 -6.81 -2.75
CA SER A 16 -1.49 -6.98 -1.41
C SER A 16 -2.39 -7.87 -0.55
N GLN A 17 -1.79 -8.78 0.24
CA GLN A 17 -2.52 -9.60 1.21
C GLN A 17 -2.42 -9.03 2.62
N THR A 18 -1.21 -8.71 3.07
CA THR A 18 -0.90 -8.26 4.44
C THR A 18 -0.58 -6.76 4.53
N GLY A 19 -0.75 -6.03 3.42
CA GLY A 19 -0.52 -4.58 3.36
C GLY A 19 0.89 -4.15 2.90
N THR A 20 1.87 -5.05 2.77
CA THR A 20 3.25 -4.66 2.38
C THR A 20 3.32 -4.00 1.00
N ALA A 21 2.72 -4.63 -0.02
CA ALA A 21 2.70 -4.09 -1.38
C ALA A 21 1.87 -2.81 -1.49
N GLN A 22 0.78 -2.72 -0.70
CA GLN A 22 -0.04 -1.50 -0.59
C GLN A 22 0.77 -0.33 -0.02
N LYS A 23 1.42 -0.52 1.15
CA LYS A 23 2.25 0.52 1.78
C LYS A 23 3.38 1.00 0.88
N LEU A 24 4.00 0.08 0.13
CA LEU A 24 4.99 0.46 -0.85
C LEU A 24 4.38 1.28 -1.99
N ALA A 25 3.23 0.87 -2.53
CA ALA A 25 2.53 1.63 -3.57
C ALA A 25 2.11 3.03 -3.10
N GLU A 26 1.61 3.16 -1.87
CA GLU A 26 1.29 4.44 -1.21
C GLU A 26 2.54 5.32 -1.11
N ARG A 27 3.65 4.75 -0.64
CA ARG A 27 4.92 5.46 -0.55
C ARG A 27 5.42 5.94 -1.92
N LEU A 28 5.32 5.10 -2.96
CA LEU A 28 5.71 5.48 -4.33
C LEU A 28 4.79 6.56 -4.90
N ALA A 29 3.49 6.53 -4.59
CA ALA A 29 2.56 7.59 -4.99
C ALA A 29 2.92 8.92 -4.31
N THR A 30 3.23 8.89 -3.02
CA THR A 30 3.66 10.06 -2.26
C THR A 30 4.98 10.63 -2.78
N GLN A 31 5.96 9.75 -3.09
CA GLN A 31 7.19 10.16 -3.77
C GLN A 31 6.90 10.84 -5.11
N ALA A 32 6.07 10.23 -5.97
CA ALA A 32 5.75 10.79 -7.27
C ALA A 32 5.08 12.18 -7.15
N ARG A 33 4.18 12.39 -6.18
CA ARG A 33 3.51 13.69 -5.97
C ARG A 33 4.47 14.78 -5.51
N HIS A 34 5.54 14.41 -4.83
CA HIS A 34 6.56 15.35 -4.38
C HIS A 34 7.61 15.62 -5.46
N LEU A 35 8.04 14.59 -6.19
CA LEU A 35 9.05 14.69 -7.24
C LEU A 35 8.53 15.35 -8.52
N PHE A 36 7.22 15.26 -8.78
CA PHE A 36 6.59 15.81 -9.98
C PHE A 36 5.44 16.77 -9.59
N PRO A 37 5.35 17.97 -10.18
CA PRO A 37 4.26 18.92 -9.90
C PRO A 37 2.90 18.27 -10.16
N SER A 38 2.00 18.23 -9.18
CA SER A 38 0.68 17.61 -9.34
C SER A 38 -0.36 18.62 -9.84
N ALA A 39 -1.27 18.20 -10.70
CA ALA A 39 -2.33 19.05 -11.30
C ALA A 39 -3.40 19.52 -10.29
N GLY A 40 -3.38 19.00 -9.05
CA GLY A 40 -4.42 19.25 -8.04
C GLY A 40 -3.90 19.48 -6.62
N GLY A 41 -2.69 20.02 -6.47
CA GLY A 41 -2.23 20.52 -5.16
C GLY A 41 -2.70 21.95 -4.96
N ASP A 42 -3.44 22.21 -3.88
CA ASP A 42 -3.95 23.53 -3.51
C ASP A 42 -2.88 24.62 -3.63
N SER A 43 -3.01 25.45 -4.67
CA SER A 43 -2.37 26.76 -4.74
C SER A 43 -3.08 27.72 -3.79
N SER A 44 -3.13 27.38 -2.50
CA SER A 44 -3.56 28.30 -1.46
C SER A 44 -2.35 29.08 -0.93
N PHE A 45 -1.61 29.74 -1.83
CA PHE A 45 -0.79 30.90 -1.51
C PHE A 45 -0.54 31.69 -2.80
N THR A 46 -1.33 32.75 -2.94
CA THR A 46 -1.18 33.91 -3.85
C THR A 46 -0.79 33.61 -5.30
N SER A 47 -1.79 33.48 -6.18
CA SER A 47 -1.65 33.99 -7.55
C SER A 47 -2.66 35.12 -7.73
N HIS A 48 -2.15 36.34 -7.89
CA HIS A 48 -2.95 37.45 -8.37
C HIS A 48 -3.33 37.16 -9.84
N ALA A 49 -4.58 37.42 -10.20
CA ALA A 49 -5.20 37.04 -11.47
C ALA A 49 -4.69 37.84 -12.71
N SER A 50 -3.44 38.30 -12.69
CA SER A 50 -2.87 39.20 -13.71
C SER A 50 -1.49 38.78 -14.24
N ASP A 51 -0.97 37.61 -13.85
CA ASP A 51 0.29 37.13 -14.41
C ASP A 51 0.08 36.52 -15.82
N PRO A 52 0.97 36.84 -16.79
CA PRO A 52 0.92 36.27 -18.14
C PRO A 52 1.07 34.73 -18.10
N PRO A 53 0.63 34.00 -19.14
CA PRO A 53 0.84 32.56 -19.22
C PRO A 53 2.34 32.27 -19.17
N ASP A 54 2.77 31.75 -18.03
CA ASP A 54 4.16 31.42 -17.76
C ASP A 54 4.58 30.23 -18.63
N GLU A 55 5.30 30.50 -19.73
CA GLU A 55 5.91 29.50 -20.61
C GLU A 55 6.92 28.59 -19.87
N THR A 56 7.25 28.89 -18.61
CA THR A 56 8.14 28.08 -17.76
C THR A 56 7.42 27.10 -16.83
N ARG A 57 6.07 27.05 -16.86
CA ARG A 57 5.29 26.18 -15.98
C ARG A 57 5.48 24.71 -16.34
N LYS A 58 6.25 23.99 -15.51
CA LYS A 58 6.46 22.53 -15.61
C LYS A 58 5.11 21.80 -15.79
N PRO A 59 5.02 20.81 -16.71
CA PRO A 59 3.77 20.13 -16.96
C PRO A 59 3.35 19.34 -15.71
N SER A 60 2.09 19.48 -15.35
CA SER A 60 1.55 18.84 -14.15
C SER A 60 1.27 17.35 -14.40
N VAL A 61 1.72 16.49 -13.49
CA VAL A 61 1.58 15.04 -13.55
C VAL A 61 0.39 14.59 -12.72
N THR A 62 -0.52 13.82 -13.31
CA THR A 62 -1.64 13.21 -12.58
C THR A 62 -1.24 11.87 -11.99
N ILE A 63 -1.48 11.66 -10.69
CA ILE A 63 -1.10 10.41 -9.99
C ILE A 63 -2.35 9.74 -9.41
N ARG A 64 -2.62 8.51 -9.86
CA ARG A 64 -3.71 7.67 -9.35
C ARG A 64 -3.14 6.46 -8.62
N LEU A 65 -3.74 6.12 -7.49
CA LEU A 65 -3.37 4.96 -6.67
C LEU A 65 -4.64 4.20 -6.30
N GLN A 66 -4.66 2.89 -6.56
CA GLN A 66 -5.75 2.03 -6.13
C GLN A 66 -5.35 0.55 -6.13
N SER A 67 -6.15 -0.29 -5.48
CA SER A 67 -5.99 -1.74 -5.61
C SER A 67 -6.32 -2.18 -7.05
N MET A 68 -5.73 -3.29 -7.49
CA MET A 68 -6.02 -3.83 -8.83
C MET A 68 -7.49 -4.24 -8.97
N ASP A 69 -8.13 -4.76 -7.92
CA ASP A 69 -9.54 -5.13 -7.96
C ASP A 69 -10.50 -3.92 -7.96
N SER A 70 -10.05 -2.76 -7.47
CA SER A 70 -10.76 -1.48 -7.61
C SER A 70 -10.59 -0.84 -8.99
N TYR A 71 -9.60 -1.28 -9.79
CA TYR A 71 -9.37 -0.78 -11.15
C TYR A 71 -10.41 -1.33 -12.12
N LEU A 72 -11.52 -0.60 -12.28
CA LEU A 72 -12.67 -1.02 -13.06
C LEU A 72 -13.14 0.10 -14.00
N PRO A 73 -13.51 -0.23 -15.26
CA PRO A 73 -13.41 -1.53 -15.91
C PRO A 73 -11.99 -1.86 -16.40
N LEU A 74 -11.65 -3.14 -16.59
CA LEU A 74 -10.33 -3.55 -17.11
C LEU A 74 -10.02 -2.95 -18.48
N SER A 75 -11.05 -2.71 -19.31
CA SER A 75 -10.91 -2.08 -20.62
C SER A 75 -10.34 -0.66 -20.56
N GLN A 76 -10.36 -0.01 -19.39
CA GLN A 76 -9.69 1.27 -19.19
C GLN A 76 -8.17 1.15 -19.37
N LEU A 77 -7.58 -0.04 -19.10
CA LEU A 77 -6.15 -0.25 -19.24
C LEU A 77 -5.67 -0.03 -20.68
N ALA A 78 -6.50 -0.38 -21.68
CA ALA A 78 -6.20 -0.14 -23.09
C ALA A 78 -6.31 1.34 -23.50
N LYS A 79 -6.85 2.20 -22.64
CA LYS A 79 -7.03 3.64 -22.86
C LYS A 79 -6.03 4.50 -22.08
N GLU A 80 -5.24 3.90 -21.19
CA GLU A 80 -4.20 4.62 -20.47
C GLU A 80 -3.12 5.10 -21.45
N THR A 81 -2.89 6.41 -21.51
CA THR A 81 -1.86 7.01 -22.36
C THR A 81 -0.58 7.34 -21.61
N GLY A 82 -0.57 7.17 -20.28
CA GLY A 82 0.55 7.41 -19.39
C GLY A 82 1.26 6.11 -18.99
N ILE A 83 1.84 6.12 -17.80
CA ILE A 83 2.59 4.98 -17.26
C ILE A 83 1.74 4.23 -16.24
N VAL A 84 1.73 2.90 -16.31
CA VAL A 84 1.10 2.04 -15.30
C VAL A 84 2.17 1.27 -14.51
N LEU A 85 2.24 1.50 -13.20
CA LEU A 85 3.09 0.75 -12.28
C LEU A 85 2.25 -0.29 -11.52
N PHE A 86 2.57 -1.56 -11.70
CA PHE A 86 1.95 -2.66 -10.95
C PHE A 86 2.85 -3.03 -9.77
N VAL A 87 2.32 -2.99 -8.54
CA VAL A 87 3.04 -3.40 -7.33
C VAL A 87 2.30 -4.60 -6.73
N CYS A 88 2.87 -5.79 -6.75
CA CYS A 88 2.14 -6.97 -6.27
C CYS A 88 2.99 -7.93 -5.44
N SER A 89 2.39 -8.48 -4.38
CA SER A 89 2.98 -9.59 -3.65
C SER A 89 2.56 -10.94 -4.26
N THR A 90 3.23 -12.02 -3.82
CA THR A 90 2.81 -13.40 -4.10
C THR A 90 2.32 -14.05 -2.81
N THR A 91 1.18 -14.74 -2.83
CA THR A 91 0.62 -15.40 -1.65
C THR A 91 0.74 -16.92 -1.72
N GLY A 92 0.84 -17.56 -0.55
CA GLY A 92 0.80 -19.01 -0.37
C GLY A 92 1.63 -19.77 -1.39
N TYR A 93 0.99 -20.66 -2.14
CA TYR A 93 1.62 -21.49 -3.19
C TYR A 93 1.65 -20.80 -4.55
N GLY A 94 2.02 -19.51 -4.61
CA GLY A 94 2.17 -18.76 -5.85
C GLY A 94 0.88 -18.20 -6.44
N ALA A 95 -0.08 -17.88 -5.58
CA ALA A 95 -1.35 -17.27 -5.95
C ALA A 95 -1.28 -15.73 -5.90
N PRO A 96 -2.13 -15.03 -6.69
CA PRO A 96 -2.28 -13.58 -6.53
C PRO A 96 -2.94 -13.25 -5.16
N PRO A 97 -2.58 -12.13 -4.54
CA PRO A 97 -3.28 -11.57 -3.39
C PRO A 97 -4.77 -11.30 -3.65
N ASP A 98 -5.53 -11.24 -2.56
CA ASP A 98 -6.99 -11.07 -2.61
C ASP A 98 -7.41 -9.76 -3.27
N THR A 99 -6.67 -8.68 -3.02
CA THR A 99 -6.91 -7.33 -3.59
C THR A 99 -6.55 -7.20 -5.07
N MET A 100 -6.14 -8.29 -5.73
CA MET A 100 -5.91 -8.33 -7.19
C MET A 100 -6.52 -9.58 -7.86
N ARG A 101 -7.36 -10.34 -7.15
CA ARG A 101 -7.84 -11.63 -7.63
C ARG A 101 -8.74 -11.48 -8.85
N GLN A 102 -9.66 -10.52 -8.85
CA GLN A 102 -10.56 -10.28 -9.98
C GLN A 102 -9.81 -9.72 -11.18
N PHE A 103 -8.90 -8.76 -10.95
CA PHE A 103 -8.02 -8.24 -11.99
C PHE A 103 -7.22 -9.36 -12.64
N TRP A 104 -6.60 -10.22 -11.82
CA TRP A 104 -5.82 -11.37 -12.26
C TRP A 104 -6.63 -12.32 -13.15
N GLN A 105 -7.84 -12.70 -12.73
CA GLN A 105 -8.72 -13.57 -13.52
C GLN A 105 -9.03 -12.99 -14.90
N ARG A 106 -9.29 -11.68 -14.97
CA ARG A 106 -9.65 -11.00 -16.23
C ARG A 106 -8.45 -10.82 -17.15
N ILE A 107 -7.30 -10.35 -16.64
CA ILE A 107 -6.10 -10.12 -17.47
C ILE A 107 -5.46 -11.43 -17.95
N MET A 108 -5.57 -12.50 -17.14
CA MET A 108 -5.08 -13.84 -17.51
C MET A 108 -6.07 -14.62 -18.37
N HIS A 109 -7.26 -14.08 -18.64
CA HIS A 109 -8.28 -14.76 -19.41
C HIS A 109 -7.80 -15.05 -20.84
N ARG A 110 -7.89 -16.31 -21.27
CA ARG A 110 -7.38 -16.78 -22.57
C ARG A 110 -8.08 -16.15 -23.78
N GLY A 111 -9.32 -15.70 -23.58
CA GLY A 111 -10.10 -15.00 -24.62
C GLY A 111 -9.60 -13.61 -24.98
N LEU A 112 -8.66 -13.02 -24.21
CA LEU A 112 -8.04 -11.76 -24.61
C LEU A 112 -7.06 -12.01 -25.77
N PRO A 113 -7.22 -11.34 -26.93
CA PRO A 113 -6.42 -11.61 -28.12
C PRO A 113 -4.95 -11.18 -27.89
N PRO A 114 -3.99 -12.11 -28.04
CA PRO A 114 -2.57 -11.78 -27.93
C PRO A 114 -2.16 -10.69 -28.92
N GLY A 115 -1.30 -9.77 -28.47
CA GLY A 115 -0.76 -8.66 -29.26
C GLY A 115 -1.77 -7.58 -29.69
N ARG A 116 -3.07 -7.73 -29.35
CA ARG A 116 -4.13 -6.79 -29.77
C ARG A 116 -5.03 -6.31 -28.64
N ALA A 117 -4.96 -6.93 -27.47
CA ALA A 117 -5.82 -6.58 -26.34
C ALA A 117 -5.38 -5.28 -25.64
N LEU A 118 -4.08 -4.96 -25.70
CA LEU A 118 -3.51 -3.73 -25.15
C LEU A 118 -2.68 -3.03 -26.24
N PRO A 119 -2.71 -1.69 -26.34
CA PRO A 119 -1.91 -0.97 -27.32
C PRO A 119 -0.42 -1.00 -26.92
N SER A 120 0.47 -0.97 -27.91
CA SER A 120 1.92 -0.87 -27.68
C SER A 120 2.34 0.43 -27.01
N THR A 121 1.49 1.47 -27.10
CA THR A 121 1.67 2.74 -26.40
C THR A 121 1.43 2.63 -24.89
N LEU A 122 0.74 1.58 -24.42
CA LEU A 122 0.58 1.32 -22.99
C LEU A 122 1.94 0.93 -22.42
N ARG A 123 2.53 1.84 -21.64
CA ARG A 123 3.83 1.64 -21.01
C ARG A 123 3.69 1.25 -19.55
N PHE A 124 4.43 0.23 -19.12
CA PHE A 124 4.27 -0.29 -17.77
C PHE A 124 5.55 -0.80 -17.11
N ALA A 125 5.52 -0.87 -15.78
CA ALA A 125 6.50 -1.59 -14.98
C ALA A 125 5.81 -2.46 -13.93
N VAL A 126 6.48 -3.51 -13.47
CA VAL A 126 6.00 -4.43 -12.44
C VAL A 126 7.04 -4.55 -11.33
N LEU A 127 6.65 -4.23 -10.11
CA LEU A 127 7.42 -4.42 -8.91
C LEU A 127 6.79 -5.56 -8.08
N GLY A 128 7.48 -6.69 -8.05
CA GLY A 128 7.09 -7.88 -7.30
C GLY A 128 7.69 -7.88 -5.91
N LEU A 129 6.89 -8.24 -4.91
CA LEU A 129 7.33 -8.54 -3.56
C LEU A 129 7.15 -10.04 -3.33
N GLY A 130 8.25 -10.73 -3.06
CA GLY A 130 8.23 -12.17 -2.82
C GLY A 130 9.29 -12.57 -1.81
N ASP A 131 9.33 -13.87 -1.54
CA ASP A 131 10.24 -14.48 -0.61
C ASP A 131 10.87 -15.69 -1.31
N SER A 132 12.20 -15.70 -1.45
CA SER A 132 12.92 -16.76 -2.18
C SER A 132 13.09 -18.07 -1.40
N SER A 133 12.66 -18.14 -0.14
CA SER A 133 12.48 -19.41 0.58
C SER A 133 11.29 -20.22 0.02
N TYR A 134 10.35 -19.56 -0.68
CA TYR A 134 9.24 -20.23 -1.34
C TYR A 134 9.62 -20.66 -2.77
N PRO A 135 9.26 -21.88 -3.20
CA PRO A 135 9.59 -22.38 -4.54
C PRO A 135 9.07 -21.49 -5.69
N LYS A 136 7.94 -20.79 -5.47
CA LYS A 136 7.30 -19.93 -6.47
C LYS A 136 7.65 -18.45 -6.26
N PHE A 137 8.94 -18.17 -6.08
CA PHE A 137 9.47 -16.82 -5.89
C PHE A 137 8.97 -15.84 -6.96
N ASN A 138 8.22 -14.82 -6.51
CA ASN A 138 7.71 -13.71 -7.33
C ASN A 138 6.89 -14.15 -8.56
N VAL A 139 6.27 -15.34 -8.54
CA VAL A 139 5.60 -15.91 -9.73
C VAL A 139 4.46 -15.03 -10.24
N VAL A 140 3.76 -14.31 -9.34
CA VAL A 140 2.66 -13.40 -9.71
C VAL A 140 3.18 -12.24 -10.55
N ALA A 141 4.21 -11.55 -10.09
CA ALA A 141 4.83 -10.44 -10.81
C ALA A 141 5.43 -10.89 -12.16
N LYS A 142 6.15 -12.01 -12.17
CA LYS A 142 6.74 -12.61 -13.39
C LYS A 142 5.67 -12.90 -14.45
N LYS A 143 4.58 -13.58 -14.05
CA LYS A 143 3.48 -13.92 -14.94
C LYS A 143 2.69 -12.70 -15.39
N LEU A 144 2.43 -11.74 -14.49
CA LEU A 144 1.75 -10.49 -14.84
C LEU A 144 2.51 -9.73 -15.91
N ARG A 145 3.82 -9.51 -15.71
CA ARG A 145 4.68 -8.86 -16.71
C ARG A 145 4.64 -9.60 -18.04
N GLN A 146 4.82 -10.93 -18.02
CA GLN A 146 4.79 -11.73 -19.24
C GLN A 146 3.44 -11.60 -19.96
N ARG A 147 2.33 -11.63 -19.22
CA ARG A 147 0.99 -11.51 -19.78
C ARG A 147 0.75 -10.14 -20.40
N LEU A 148 1.17 -9.05 -19.75
CA LEU A 148 1.03 -7.70 -20.29
C LEU A 148 1.76 -7.55 -21.64
N VAL A 149 2.99 -8.07 -21.74
CA VAL A 149 3.72 -8.11 -23.02
C VAL A 149 3.00 -8.97 -24.06
N GLN A 150 2.54 -10.17 -23.69
CA GLN A 150 1.77 -11.03 -24.60
C GLN A 150 0.50 -10.36 -25.13
N LEU A 151 -0.11 -9.47 -24.36
CA LEU A 151 -1.33 -8.75 -24.74
C LEU A 151 -1.04 -7.51 -25.60
N GLY A 152 0.22 -7.10 -25.74
CA GLY A 152 0.67 -6.01 -26.62
C GLY A 152 1.28 -4.80 -25.90
N ALA A 153 1.29 -4.76 -24.57
CA ALA A 153 1.82 -3.63 -23.80
C ALA A 153 3.36 -3.61 -23.79
N SER A 154 3.95 -2.42 -23.65
CA SER A 154 5.40 -2.22 -23.69
C SER A 154 5.98 -2.01 -22.28
N PRO A 155 6.95 -2.81 -21.83
CA PRO A 155 7.61 -2.59 -20.54
C PRO A 155 8.48 -1.32 -20.59
N LEU A 156 8.69 -0.67 -19.43
CA LEU A 156 9.71 0.38 -19.31
C LEU A 156 11.10 -0.24 -19.37
N SER A 157 12.04 0.43 -20.05
CA SER A 157 13.47 0.05 -20.09
C SER A 157 14.18 0.35 -18.76
N ILE A 158 13.77 -0.34 -17.70
CA ILE A 158 14.39 -0.32 -16.39
C ILE A 158 14.99 -1.70 -16.15
N THR A 159 16.30 -1.73 -15.96
CA THR A 159 17.04 -2.94 -15.62
C THR A 159 17.89 -2.65 -14.39
N VAL A 160 18.01 -3.65 -13.53
CA VAL A 160 18.89 -3.62 -12.37
C VAL A 160 19.85 -4.80 -12.52
N PRO A 161 21.17 -4.58 -12.43
CA PRO A 161 22.15 -5.67 -12.45
C PRO A 161 21.84 -6.66 -11.32
N ASP A 162 21.87 -7.95 -11.62
CA ASP A 162 21.76 -8.99 -10.59
C ASP A 162 23.05 -8.99 -9.75
N LEU A 163 22.91 -8.70 -8.46
CA LEU A 163 24.03 -8.77 -7.50
C LEU A 163 24.04 -10.12 -6.77
N SER A 164 23.02 -10.96 -6.97
CA SER A 164 22.82 -12.23 -6.27
C SER A 164 23.44 -13.44 -7.00
N GLY A 165 24.66 -13.26 -7.54
CA GLY A 165 25.48 -14.36 -8.06
C GLY A 165 24.88 -15.18 -9.22
N PRO A 166 25.67 -16.10 -9.81
CA PRO A 166 25.31 -16.82 -11.04
C PRO A 166 24.23 -17.90 -10.90
N SER A 167 23.61 -18.12 -9.71
CA SER A 167 22.86 -19.35 -9.41
C SER A 167 21.35 -19.20 -9.18
N LYS A 168 20.74 -18.03 -9.37
CA LYS A 168 19.27 -17.91 -9.38
C LYS A 168 18.82 -17.22 -10.67
N GLN A 169 18.11 -17.99 -11.50
CA GLN A 169 17.52 -17.55 -12.77
C GLN A 169 16.71 -16.25 -12.61
N SER A 170 17.32 -15.12 -12.95
CA SER A 170 16.59 -13.89 -13.25
C SER A 170 17.24 -13.22 -14.45
N ALA A 171 16.86 -13.68 -15.65
CA ALA A 171 16.93 -12.82 -16.82
C ALA A 171 16.31 -11.48 -16.43
N THR A 172 17.10 -10.41 -16.48
CA THR A 172 16.70 -9.03 -16.14
C THR A 172 15.69 -8.54 -17.15
N ALA A 173 14.44 -9.02 -17.01
CA ALA A 173 13.36 -8.63 -17.90
C ALA A 173 13.09 -7.14 -17.69
N GLU A 174 13.08 -6.38 -18.79
CA GLU A 174 12.80 -4.94 -18.74
C GLU A 174 11.50 -4.66 -17.99
N GLY A 175 11.57 -3.64 -17.13
CA GLY A 175 10.44 -3.13 -16.38
C GLY A 175 10.03 -4.00 -15.21
N LEU A 176 10.75 -5.10 -14.93
CA LEU A 176 10.47 -6.00 -13.82
C LEU A 176 11.47 -5.78 -12.68
N GLY A 177 10.97 -5.48 -11.49
CA GLY A 177 11.73 -5.49 -10.24
C GLY A 177 11.24 -6.62 -9.34
N LEU A 178 12.13 -7.47 -8.83
CA LEU A 178 11.78 -8.62 -7.99
C LEU A 178 12.42 -8.49 -6.61
N ALA A 179 11.66 -7.98 -5.64
CA ALA A 179 12.14 -7.78 -4.28
C ALA A 179 12.02 -9.10 -3.52
N ASP A 180 13.02 -9.39 -2.69
CA ASP A 180 13.13 -10.61 -1.90
C ASP A 180 13.15 -10.29 -0.41
N GLU A 181 12.17 -10.80 0.34
CA GLU A 181 12.13 -10.69 1.80
C GLU A 181 13.28 -11.45 2.48
N GLN A 182 13.88 -12.44 1.81
CA GLN A 182 15.02 -13.22 2.31
C GLN A 182 16.39 -12.66 1.90
N ALA A 183 16.43 -11.56 1.15
CA ALA A 183 17.70 -10.88 0.90
C ALA A 183 18.29 -10.34 2.21
N GLU A 184 19.61 -10.15 2.26
CA GLU A 184 20.30 -9.66 3.47
C GLU A 184 19.75 -8.31 3.96
N LEU A 185 19.42 -7.42 3.02
CA LEU A 185 18.77 -6.14 3.29
C LEU A 185 17.24 -6.20 3.11
N GLY A 186 16.69 -7.40 2.95
CA GLY A 186 15.30 -7.65 2.57
C GLY A 186 14.89 -6.88 1.31
N LEU A 187 13.69 -6.32 1.32
CA LEU A 187 13.15 -5.55 0.18
C LEU A 187 14.06 -4.38 -0.22
N TYR A 188 14.82 -3.80 0.72
CA TYR A 188 15.71 -2.67 0.46
C TYR A 188 16.75 -2.99 -0.61
N ASP A 189 17.21 -4.24 -0.69
CA ASP A 189 18.23 -4.66 -1.65
C ASP A 189 17.84 -4.31 -3.10
N LEU A 190 16.61 -4.65 -3.50
CA LEU A 190 16.10 -4.25 -4.82
C LEU A 190 15.68 -2.77 -4.84
N LEU A 191 14.88 -2.33 -3.86
CA LEU A 191 14.23 -1.02 -3.90
C LEU A 191 15.24 0.12 -3.99
N SER A 192 16.37 -0.02 -3.31
CA SER A 192 17.45 0.97 -3.31
C SER A 192 18.03 1.26 -4.69
N ARG A 193 17.98 0.26 -5.58
CA ARG A 193 18.51 0.32 -6.94
C ARG A 193 17.42 0.60 -7.98
N TRP A 194 16.24 0.01 -7.80
CA TRP A 194 15.17 0.04 -8.79
C TRP A 194 14.38 1.35 -8.77
N VAL A 195 14.03 1.85 -7.58
CA VAL A 195 13.12 3.01 -7.44
C VAL A 195 13.74 4.31 -7.94
N PRO A 196 15.00 4.67 -7.63
CA PRO A 196 15.62 5.85 -8.22
C PRO A 196 15.67 5.81 -9.75
N ARG A 197 15.98 4.63 -10.33
CA ARG A 197 15.99 4.44 -11.79
C ARG A 197 14.60 4.62 -12.39
N PHE A 198 13.55 4.14 -11.72
CA PHE A 198 12.17 4.36 -12.14
C PHE A 198 11.84 5.85 -12.22
N TRP A 199 12.16 6.61 -11.17
CA TRP A 199 11.94 8.06 -11.14
C TRP A 199 12.75 8.82 -12.19
N THR A 200 14.04 8.50 -12.36
CA THR A 200 14.87 9.09 -13.43
C THR A 200 14.33 8.76 -14.82
N MET A 201 13.82 7.54 -15.04
CA MET A 201 13.18 7.18 -16.31
C MET A 201 11.96 8.07 -16.55
N LEU A 202 11.05 8.19 -15.57
CA LEU A 202 9.83 8.99 -15.71
C LEU A 202 10.13 10.46 -15.98
N SER A 203 11.11 11.03 -15.27
CA SER A 203 11.59 12.39 -15.48
C SER A 203 12.04 12.62 -16.93
N LYS A 204 12.85 11.71 -17.49
CA LYS A 204 13.29 11.78 -18.89
C LYS A 204 12.14 11.63 -19.88
N LEU A 205 11.20 10.73 -19.60
CA LEU A 205 10.09 10.42 -20.50
C LEU A 205 9.06 11.54 -20.56
N TRP A 206 8.80 12.20 -19.43
CA TRP A 206 7.86 13.31 -19.36
C TRP A 206 8.50 14.67 -19.60
N HIS A 207 9.83 14.72 -19.75
CA HIS A 207 10.59 15.97 -19.83
C HIS A 207 10.29 16.89 -18.62
N VAL A 208 10.23 16.28 -17.43
CA VAL A 208 10.02 16.98 -16.16
C VAL A 208 11.22 16.75 -15.26
N ASP A 209 12.01 17.80 -15.05
CA ASP A 209 13.16 17.74 -14.16
C ASP A 209 12.73 17.60 -12.71
N ILE A 210 13.41 16.70 -12.00
CA ILE A 210 13.27 16.49 -10.56
C ILE A 210 14.17 17.53 -9.87
N ASP A 211 13.55 18.47 -9.16
CA ASP A 211 14.29 19.48 -8.41
C ASP A 211 14.84 18.88 -7.12
N LEU A 212 16.15 18.71 -7.08
CA LEU A 212 16.87 18.22 -5.90
C LEU A 212 17.66 19.37 -5.26
N PRO A 213 17.84 19.36 -3.93
CA PRO A 213 18.73 20.31 -3.27
C PRO A 213 20.15 20.22 -3.83
N PRO A 214 20.92 21.33 -3.82
CA PRO A 214 22.30 21.34 -4.32
C PRO A 214 23.16 20.25 -3.65
N GLY A 215 23.89 19.48 -4.46
CA GLY A 215 24.76 18.38 -3.99
C GLY A 215 24.04 17.08 -3.63
N VAL A 216 22.70 17.02 -3.72
CA VAL A 216 21.92 15.81 -3.44
C VAL A 216 21.67 15.02 -4.72
N SER A 217 21.86 13.70 -4.65
CA SER A 217 21.53 12.77 -5.74
C SER A 217 20.24 12.03 -5.44
N LEU A 218 19.45 11.74 -6.48
CA LEU A 218 18.26 10.90 -6.38
C LEU A 218 18.65 9.47 -6.02
N THR A 219 18.68 9.18 -4.73
CA THR A 219 19.01 7.87 -4.19
C THR A 219 17.87 7.41 -3.30
N TRP A 220 17.83 6.12 -3.00
CA TRP A 220 16.86 5.63 -2.04
C TRP A 220 17.11 6.17 -0.63
N SER A 221 18.36 6.36 -0.22
CA SER A 221 18.69 7.00 1.05
C SER A 221 18.10 8.39 1.18
N TYR A 222 18.12 9.19 0.10
CA TYR A 222 17.42 10.47 0.05
C TYR A 222 15.90 10.31 0.15
N LEU A 223 15.31 9.45 -0.70
CA LEU A 223 13.87 9.17 -0.76
C LEU A 223 13.30 8.48 0.49
N ALA A 224 14.17 7.97 1.35
CA ALA A 224 13.87 7.38 2.65
C ALA A 224 14.36 8.22 3.83
N GLY A 225 15.05 9.33 3.54
CA GLY A 225 15.63 10.20 4.54
C GLY A 225 14.56 11.04 5.23
N PRO A 226 14.84 11.50 6.47
CA PRO A 226 13.89 12.27 7.26
C PRO A 226 13.47 13.57 6.58
N GLU A 227 14.39 14.26 5.89
CA GLU A 227 14.08 15.52 5.18
C GLU A 227 13.04 15.33 4.08
N PHE A 228 13.23 14.33 3.22
CA PHE A 228 12.28 13.99 2.16
C PHE A 228 10.95 13.50 2.74
N LEU A 229 10.99 12.62 3.74
CA LEU A 229 9.75 12.15 4.37
C LEU A 229 8.95 13.29 4.98
N ARG A 230 9.62 14.25 5.64
CA ARG A 230 9.00 15.45 6.19
C ARG A 230 8.39 16.34 5.12
N SER A 231 9.04 16.49 3.95
CA SER A 231 8.51 17.28 2.84
C SER A 231 7.29 16.64 2.18
N THR A 232 7.13 15.32 2.32
CA THR A 232 5.99 14.58 1.77
C THR A 232 4.81 14.39 2.72
N TRP A 233 4.97 14.76 4.00
CA TRP A 233 3.92 14.52 5.00
C TRP A 233 2.71 15.39 4.68
N PRO A 234 1.49 14.82 4.54
CA PRO A 234 0.29 15.63 4.47
C PRO A 234 0.22 16.56 5.69
N ARG A 235 0.06 17.86 5.42
CA ARG A 235 -0.17 18.86 6.47
C ARG A 235 -1.61 18.72 6.93
N PHE A 236 -1.81 17.92 7.96
CA PHE A 236 -3.08 17.90 8.67
C PHE A 236 -3.18 19.15 9.54
N ASN A 237 -4.33 19.83 9.50
CA ASN A 237 -4.65 20.84 10.50
C ASN A 237 -5.16 20.10 11.73
N VAL A 238 -4.28 19.89 12.71
CA VAL A 238 -4.60 19.22 13.96
C VAL A 238 -5.07 20.26 14.96
N GLN A 239 -6.36 20.22 15.31
CA GLN A 239 -6.94 21.05 16.36
C GLN A 239 -7.16 20.22 17.62
N LEU A 240 -6.65 20.71 18.75
CA LEU A 240 -6.95 20.16 20.07
C LEU A 240 -8.33 20.66 20.49
N SER A 241 -9.33 19.76 20.49
CA SER A 241 -10.63 20.06 21.06
C SER A 241 -10.54 19.96 22.59
N VAL A 242 -10.59 21.10 23.28
CA VAL A 242 -10.79 21.14 24.74
C VAL A 242 -12.29 21.09 24.99
N GLU A 243 -12.82 19.92 25.34
CA GLU A 243 -14.22 19.83 25.75
C GLU A 243 -14.41 20.45 27.14
N ASN A 244 -15.21 21.52 27.23
CA ASN A 244 -15.83 21.93 28.49
C ASN A 244 -16.91 20.90 28.84
N ARG A 245 -16.69 20.17 29.93
CA ARG A 245 -17.40 18.94 30.30
C ARG A 245 -18.89 19.04 30.67
N GLU A 246 -19.59 20.17 30.51
CA GLU A 246 -20.94 20.31 31.08
C GLU A 246 -22.10 20.51 30.09
N GLU A 247 -21.90 20.81 28.81
CA GLU A 247 -23.02 20.90 27.87
C GLU A 247 -22.68 20.35 26.48
N GLN A 248 -22.66 19.01 26.35
CA GLN A 248 -23.17 18.31 25.16
C GLN A 248 -23.15 16.79 25.39
N VAL A 249 -24.35 16.20 25.46
CA VAL A 249 -24.54 14.78 25.13
C VAL A 249 -24.50 14.67 23.60
N VAL A 250 -23.32 14.60 22.97
CA VAL A 250 -22.97 13.78 21.78
C VAL A 250 -21.45 13.87 21.55
N ASN A 251 -20.75 12.73 21.44
CA ASN A 251 -19.39 12.57 20.85
C ASN A 251 -18.19 13.31 21.49
N ALA A 252 -17.60 12.76 22.55
CA ALA A 252 -16.18 12.38 22.62
C ALA A 252 -15.81 11.87 24.02
N ALA A 253 -14.71 11.12 24.06
CA ALA A 253 -14.23 10.34 25.17
C ALA A 253 -13.76 11.20 26.36
N GLN A 254 -14.38 11.03 27.53
CA GLN A 254 -13.79 11.46 28.79
C GLN A 254 -12.97 10.32 29.41
N VAL A 255 -11.64 10.43 29.30
CA VAL A 255 -10.73 9.77 30.25
C VAL A 255 -10.75 10.61 31.53
N GLY A 256 -11.56 10.19 32.49
CA GLY A 256 -11.38 10.52 33.90
C GLY A 256 -10.67 9.37 34.58
N ASP A 257 -9.84 9.69 35.57
CA ASP A 257 -9.05 8.79 36.39
C ASP A 257 -9.93 7.69 37.03
N ASN A 258 -10.12 6.57 36.34
CA ASN A 258 -10.97 5.47 36.77
C ASN A 258 -10.14 4.18 36.78
N THR A 259 -9.86 3.70 37.98
CA THR A 259 -9.12 2.46 38.30
C THR A 259 -9.88 1.18 37.93
N ASP A 260 -11.05 1.28 37.31
CA ASP A 260 -11.93 0.14 37.04
C ASP A 260 -11.78 -0.39 35.60
N GLN A 261 -11.03 -1.48 35.44
CA GLN A 261 -10.67 -2.07 34.15
C GLN A 261 -11.86 -2.52 33.29
N ASN A 262 -13.03 -2.71 33.88
CA ASN A 262 -14.23 -3.17 33.16
C ASN A 262 -14.89 -2.05 32.34
N LEU A 263 -14.85 -0.79 32.80
CA LEU A 263 -15.37 0.35 32.04
C LEU A 263 -14.45 0.71 30.86
N ILE A 264 -13.13 0.66 31.06
CA ILE A 264 -12.13 0.88 29.99
C ILE A 264 -12.37 -0.08 28.82
N ARG A 265 -12.70 -1.36 29.11
CA ARG A 265 -13.03 -2.36 28.09
C ARG A 265 -14.29 -2.03 27.31
N GLN A 266 -15.34 -1.56 27.97
CA GLN A 266 -16.60 -1.22 27.30
C GLN A 266 -16.46 0.03 26.42
N GLN A 267 -15.69 1.01 26.86
CA GLN A 267 -15.46 2.25 26.13
C GLN A 267 -14.55 2.04 24.91
N ALA A 268 -13.47 1.28 25.07
CA ALA A 268 -12.61 0.87 23.95
C ALA A 268 -13.37 0.08 22.86
N TRP A 269 -14.37 -0.73 23.24
CA TRP A 269 -15.24 -1.43 22.27
C TRP A 269 -16.17 -0.48 21.49
N SER A 270 -16.63 0.60 22.12
CA SER A 270 -17.48 1.61 21.49
C SER A 270 -16.68 2.48 20.51
N ASP A 271 -15.52 2.98 20.95
CA ASP A 271 -14.68 3.91 20.18
C ASP A 271 -14.07 3.23 18.95
N TRP A 272 -13.66 1.96 19.09
CA TRP A 272 -13.17 1.15 17.98
C TRP A 272 -14.19 1.00 16.86
N SER A 273 -15.48 0.90 17.19
CA SER A 273 -16.54 0.73 16.20
C SER A 273 -16.75 1.99 15.36
N HIS A 274 -16.44 3.18 15.92
CA HIS A 274 -16.51 4.47 15.24
C HIS A 274 -15.26 4.76 14.39
N ASP A 275 -14.05 4.55 14.92
CA ASP A 275 -12.81 4.80 14.18
C ASP A 275 -12.64 3.86 12.97
N HIS A 276 -13.19 2.63 13.03
CA HIS A 276 -13.20 1.69 11.90
C HIS A 276 -14.04 2.14 10.72
N ALA A 277 -15.16 2.83 10.97
CA ALA A 277 -16.04 3.32 9.92
C ALA A 277 -15.35 4.41 9.06
N VAL A 278 -14.41 5.15 9.66
CA VAL A 278 -13.69 6.27 9.01
C VAL A 278 -12.38 5.81 8.35
N ALA A 279 -11.66 4.85 8.93
CA ALA A 279 -10.34 4.43 8.42
C ALA A 279 -10.37 3.31 7.36
N TYR A 280 -11.44 2.50 7.26
CA TYR A 280 -11.46 1.26 6.44
C TYR A 280 -12.61 1.15 5.44
N SER A 281 -13.24 2.27 5.05
CA SER A 281 -14.32 2.32 4.05
C SER A 281 -13.94 1.74 2.65
N ALA A 282 -12.68 1.39 2.41
CA ALA A 282 -12.23 0.75 1.16
C ALA A 282 -12.29 -0.79 1.15
N SER A 283 -12.61 -1.46 2.28
CA SER A 283 -12.73 -2.93 2.30
C SER A 283 -14.03 -3.38 2.96
N ASN A 284 -14.87 -4.10 2.21
CA ASN A 284 -16.12 -4.74 2.67
C ASN A 284 -15.90 -5.88 3.70
N HIS A 285 -14.85 -5.82 4.52
CA HIS A 285 -14.56 -6.85 5.51
C HIS A 285 -15.43 -6.63 6.76
N VAL A 286 -16.42 -7.50 6.96
CA VAL A 286 -17.21 -7.56 8.18
C VAL A 286 -16.36 -8.17 9.28
N ILE A 287 -15.93 -7.33 10.22
CA ILE A 287 -15.21 -7.77 11.41
C ILE A 287 -16.22 -8.37 12.38
N ASN A 288 -15.92 -9.58 12.86
CA ASN A 288 -16.77 -10.29 13.81
C ASN A 288 -16.04 -10.45 15.14
N TRP A 289 -16.77 -10.23 16.23
CA TRP A 289 -16.23 -10.39 17.57
C TRP A 289 -16.31 -11.85 18.00
N PHE A 290 -15.18 -12.36 18.50
CA PHE A 290 -15.08 -13.68 19.09
C PHE A 290 -14.57 -13.57 20.52
N ARG A 291 -15.16 -14.35 21.42
CA ARG A 291 -14.67 -14.52 22.78
C ARG A 291 -13.70 -15.69 22.84
N ILE A 292 -12.52 -15.46 23.42
CA ILE A 292 -11.59 -16.54 23.76
C ILE A 292 -12.16 -17.30 24.96
N VAL A 293 -12.45 -18.59 24.77
CA VAL A 293 -12.97 -19.49 25.80
C VAL A 293 -11.83 -20.18 26.54
N THR A 294 -10.81 -20.62 25.80
CA THR A 294 -9.61 -21.24 26.40
C THR A 294 -8.37 -20.77 25.69
N ASN A 295 -7.27 -20.61 26.43
CA ASN A 295 -5.95 -20.31 25.90
C ASN A 295 -4.93 -21.16 26.67
N LYS A 296 -4.54 -22.32 26.11
CA LYS A 296 -3.70 -23.30 26.79
C LYS A 296 -2.36 -23.45 26.08
N ARG A 297 -1.26 -23.36 26.82
CA ARG A 297 0.08 -23.70 26.31
C ARG A 297 0.15 -25.18 25.96
N VAL A 298 0.68 -25.50 24.78
CA VAL A 298 0.86 -26.88 24.29
C VAL A 298 2.32 -27.33 24.31
N THR A 299 3.26 -26.40 24.45
CA THR A 299 4.68 -26.70 24.66
C THR A 299 4.99 -26.90 26.16
N ALA A 300 6.00 -27.71 26.48
CA ALA A 300 6.49 -27.95 27.85
C ALA A 300 7.05 -26.67 28.47
N GLU A 301 6.78 -26.39 29.74
CA GLU A 301 7.02 -25.07 30.39
C GLU A 301 8.43 -24.49 30.17
N ASP A 302 9.43 -25.37 30.13
CA ASP A 302 10.85 -25.07 29.93
C ASP A 302 11.25 -24.87 28.45
N HIS A 303 10.37 -25.22 27.50
CA HIS A 303 10.60 -25.00 26.08
C HIS A 303 10.58 -23.50 25.75
N PHE A 304 11.60 -23.03 25.04
CA PHE A 304 11.81 -21.61 24.73
C PHE A 304 10.69 -20.96 23.90
N GLN A 305 9.94 -21.74 23.11
CA GLN A 305 8.76 -21.28 22.37
C GLN A 305 7.47 -21.57 23.13
N ASP A 306 6.60 -20.56 23.26
CA ASP A 306 5.24 -20.68 23.80
C ASP A 306 4.23 -20.82 22.66
N THR A 307 3.85 -22.05 22.33
CA THR A 307 2.77 -22.34 21.39
C THR A 307 1.48 -22.57 22.17
N ARG A 308 0.37 -21.96 21.75
CA ARG A 308 -0.92 -22.05 22.45
C ARG A 308 -2.06 -22.56 21.60
N LEU A 309 -2.90 -23.42 22.18
CA LEU A 309 -4.20 -23.81 21.67
C LEU A 309 -5.25 -22.82 22.19
N VAL A 310 -5.81 -22.03 21.27
CA VAL A 310 -6.86 -21.04 21.58
C VAL A 310 -8.20 -21.55 21.05
N LYS A 311 -9.21 -21.62 21.93
CA LYS A 311 -10.60 -21.87 21.54
C LYS A 311 -11.36 -20.55 21.57
N ILE A 312 -12.07 -20.26 20.49
CA ILE A 312 -12.88 -19.04 20.35
C ILE A 312 -14.33 -19.39 20.05
N VAL A 313 -15.26 -18.55 20.50
CA VAL A 313 -16.69 -18.66 20.18
C VAL A 313 -17.21 -17.32 19.67
N PRO A 314 -18.10 -17.30 18.66
CA PRO A 314 -18.68 -16.05 18.18
C PRO A 314 -19.49 -15.37 19.28
N GLN A 315 -19.36 -14.06 19.39
CA GLN A 315 -20.14 -13.25 20.32
C GLN A 315 -21.40 -12.76 19.61
N VAL A 316 -22.55 -13.38 19.90
CA VAL A 316 -23.82 -13.01 19.29
C VAL A 316 -24.28 -11.68 19.92
N SER A 317 -24.28 -10.61 19.12
CA SER A 317 -24.93 -9.36 19.52
C SER A 317 -26.44 -9.56 19.61
N LYS A 318 -27.06 -9.16 20.73
CA LYS A 318 -28.52 -9.20 20.94
C LYS A 318 -29.31 -8.33 19.95
N SER A 319 -28.66 -7.48 19.15
CA SER A 319 -29.31 -6.55 18.22
C SER A 319 -29.39 -7.02 16.76
N CYS A 320 -28.95 -8.24 16.42
CA CYS A 320 -28.90 -8.71 15.02
C CYS A 320 -29.93 -9.83 14.74
N PRO A 321 -30.81 -9.72 13.74
CA PRO A 321 -31.86 -10.70 13.47
C PRO A 321 -31.32 -12.09 13.04
N PRO A 322 -32.04 -13.18 13.39
CA PRO A 322 -31.53 -14.56 13.35
C PRO A 322 -31.21 -15.12 11.95
N ALA A 323 -31.67 -14.49 10.86
CA ALA A 323 -31.48 -15.00 9.50
C ALA A 323 -30.05 -14.84 8.93
N LYS A 324 -29.13 -14.14 9.62
CA LYS A 324 -27.72 -13.96 9.19
C LYS A 324 -26.69 -14.67 10.09
N GLN A 325 -27.10 -15.56 10.98
CA GLN A 325 -26.25 -16.14 12.04
C GLN A 325 -25.61 -17.50 11.69
N GLY A 326 -25.39 -17.80 10.40
CA GLY A 326 -24.70 -19.01 9.98
C GLY A 326 -23.19 -18.81 9.86
N TYR A 327 -22.42 -19.11 10.91
CA TYR A 327 -20.95 -19.20 10.79
C TYR A 327 -20.57 -20.53 10.13
N ILE A 328 -20.40 -20.55 8.81
CA ILE A 328 -19.90 -21.72 8.10
C ILE A 328 -18.37 -21.70 8.14
N SER A 329 -17.78 -22.33 9.15
CA SER A 329 -16.35 -22.69 9.10
C SER A 329 -16.21 -24.06 8.44
N SER A 330 -15.56 -24.09 7.27
CA SER A 330 -15.03 -25.35 6.72
C SER A 330 -13.71 -25.68 7.41
N PRO A 331 -13.36 -26.96 7.60
CA PRO A 331 -12.01 -27.35 7.98
C PRO A 331 -10.98 -26.64 7.08
N SER A 332 -9.87 -26.19 7.68
CA SER A 332 -8.74 -25.53 7.00
C SER A 332 -8.93 -24.07 6.55
N ARG A 333 -9.98 -23.38 6.99
CA ARG A 333 -10.09 -21.91 6.84
C ARG A 333 -9.12 -21.18 7.78
N ILE A 334 -8.54 -20.08 7.29
CA ILE A 334 -7.69 -19.18 8.07
C ILE A 334 -8.57 -18.13 8.77
N PHE A 335 -8.33 -17.92 10.05
CA PHE A 335 -8.87 -16.79 10.80
C PHE A 335 -7.85 -15.66 10.80
N GLU A 336 -8.20 -14.53 10.21
CA GLU A 336 -7.42 -13.31 10.37
C GLU A 336 -7.84 -12.62 11.67
N MET A 337 -6.92 -12.58 12.63
CA MET A 337 -7.16 -11.95 13.92
C MET A 337 -6.56 -10.55 13.89
N GLN A 338 -7.40 -9.53 14.04
CA GLN A 338 -6.91 -8.17 14.25
C GLN A 338 -6.29 -8.11 15.65
N SER A 339 -4.96 -7.92 15.71
CA SER A 339 -4.25 -7.85 16.98
C SER A 339 -4.78 -6.67 17.82
N PRO A 340 -5.29 -6.90 19.05
CA PRO A 340 -5.75 -5.81 19.88
C PRO A 340 -4.54 -5.07 20.45
N HIS A 341 -4.29 -3.89 19.90
CA HIS A 341 -3.33 -2.88 20.33
C HIS A 341 -1.84 -3.28 20.32
N LYS A 342 -1.00 -2.33 19.89
CA LYS A 342 0.43 -2.38 20.18
C LYS A 342 0.58 -2.52 21.70
N ASN A 343 1.45 -3.41 22.17
CA ASN A 343 1.67 -3.58 23.61
C ASN A 343 1.87 -2.20 24.27
N THR A 344 1.11 -1.93 25.33
CA THR A 344 1.01 -0.63 26.00
C THR A 344 2.37 -0.06 26.39
N LYS A 345 3.35 -0.92 26.67
CA LYS A 345 4.76 -0.53 26.88
C LYS A 345 5.36 0.17 25.66
N TYR A 346 5.10 -0.33 24.45
CA TYR A 346 5.56 0.31 23.21
C TYR A 346 4.77 1.57 22.88
N ILE A 347 3.47 1.61 23.18
CA ILE A 347 2.66 2.83 23.03
C ILE A 347 3.22 3.93 23.95
N HIS A 348 3.43 3.63 25.22
CA HIS A 348 4.00 4.57 26.18
C HIS A 348 5.40 5.02 25.75
N ARG A 349 6.28 4.07 25.39
CA ARG A 349 7.64 4.40 24.90
C ARG A 349 7.60 5.30 23.66
N PHE A 350 6.67 5.07 22.73
CA PHE A 350 6.50 5.92 21.56
C PHE A 350 6.16 7.36 21.96
N PHE A 351 5.18 7.57 22.85
CA PHE A 351 4.84 8.91 23.33
C PHE A 351 5.95 9.55 24.17
N THR A 352 6.69 8.78 24.97
CA THR A 352 7.87 9.28 25.69
C THR A 352 8.97 9.77 24.73
N LEU A 353 9.22 9.04 23.64
CA LEU A 353 10.21 9.44 22.63
C LEU A 353 9.78 10.73 21.92
N ILE A 354 8.50 10.85 21.55
CA ILE A 354 7.97 12.08 20.94
C ILE A 354 8.09 13.27 21.89
N ASN A 355 7.77 13.09 23.17
CA ASN A 355 7.81 14.17 24.16
C ASN A 355 9.25 14.64 24.46
N HIS A 356 10.26 13.78 24.24
CA HIS A 356 11.67 14.14 24.38
C HIS A 356 12.26 14.90 23.18
N GLU A 357 11.64 14.83 22.00
CA GLU A 357 12.08 15.58 20.81
C GLU A 357 11.38 16.94 20.64
N ILE A 358 10.39 17.26 21.48
CA ILE A 358 9.58 18.50 21.43
C ILE A 358 10.08 19.59 22.41
N HIS A 359 11.08 19.29 23.24
CA HIS A 359 11.81 20.25 24.07
C HIS A 359 13.22 20.46 23.52
#